data_AF-A0A2V6JJP9-F1
#
_entry.id   AF-A0A2V6JJP9-F1
#
_cell.length_a   1.000
_cell.length_b   1.000
_cell.length_c   1.000
_cell.angle_alpha   90.00
_cell.angle_beta   90.00
_cell.angle_gamma   90.00
#
_symmetry.space_group_name_H-M   'P 1'
#
loop_
_entity.id
_entity.type
_entity.pdbx_description
1 polymer ?
#
loop_
_entity_poly.entity_id
_entity_poly.type
_entity_poly.pdbx_seq_one_letter_code
_entity_poly.pdbx_strand_id
1 'polypeptide(L)'
;MTRYQTRWVNVIIIALVVVLRSPTLLPSMYVSDEGYYGTIANDILDGGAVYHTAVDTKPPGMYYIYAAVFQVAGRNNLLAVHVLAIFVVAATALVVWRIGARVANEWAGAWAGIGYAVFVHAYRPNDTLGAN
;
A
#
# COMPACT_ATOMS: atom_id res chain seq x y z
N MET A 1 18.15 21.72 7.28
CA MET A 1 18.18 21.26 5.88
C MET A 1 17.75 22.41 5.01
N THR A 2 18.38 22.55 3.84
CA THR A 2 17.94 23.51 2.83
C THR A 2 16.70 22.98 2.11
N ARG A 3 15.93 23.88 1.48
CA ARG A 3 14.76 23.50 0.67
C ARG A 3 15.10 22.48 -0.43
N TYR A 4 16.33 22.53 -0.96
CA TYR A 4 16.83 21.54 -1.91
C TYR A 4 17.01 20.16 -1.28
N GLN A 5 17.63 20.08 -0.09
CA GLN A 5 17.79 18.82 0.64
C GLN A 5 16.44 18.17 0.97
N THR A 6 15.47 18.95 1.45
CA THR A 6 14.10 18.49 1.71
C THR A 6 13.45 17.85 0.47
N ARG A 7 13.61 18.46 -0.71
CA ARG A 7 13.07 17.92 -1.97
C ARG A 7 13.75 16.60 -2.34
N TRP A 8 15.07 16.53 -2.19
CA TRP A 8 15.82 15.30 -2.46
C TRP A 8 15.42 14.15 -1.54
N VAL A 9 15.20 14.42 -0.25
CA VAL A 9 14.69 13.40 0.69
C VAL A 9 13.35 12.83 0.21
N ASN A 10 12.44 13.67 -0.28
CA ASN A 10 11.14 13.20 -0.82
C ASN A 10 11.31 12.31 -2.03
N VAL A 11 12.14 12.76 -2.97
CA VAL A 11 12.43 12.02 -4.20
C VAL A 11 13.05 10.67 -3.85
N ILE A 12 13.99 10.63 -2.91
CA ILE A 12 14.63 9.40 -2.45
C ILE A 12 13.61 8.46 -1.81
N ILE A 13 12.75 8.96 -0.90
CA ILE A 13 11.72 8.13 -0.25
C ILE A 13 10.75 7.56 -1.29
N ILE A 14 10.26 8.40 -2.21
CA ILE A 14 9.32 7.97 -3.26
C ILE A 14 9.99 6.95 -4.18
N ALA A 15 11.20 7.23 -4.65
CA ALA A 15 11.95 6.33 -5.53
C ALA A 15 12.20 4.98 -4.84
N LEU A 16 12.55 4.99 -3.56
CA LEU A 16 12.78 3.78 -2.79
C LEU A 16 11.52 2.92 -2.69
N VAL A 17 10.37 3.52 -2.37
CA VAL A 17 9.08 2.80 -2.33
C VAL A 17 8.72 2.23 -3.71
N VAL A 18 8.85 3.03 -4.78
CA VAL A 18 8.53 2.58 -6.14
C VAL A 18 9.43 1.43 -6.56
N VAL A 19 10.74 1.51 -6.31
CA VAL A 19 11.68 0.44 -6.67
C VAL A 19 11.36 -0.83 -5.88
N LEU A 20 11.21 -0.73 -4.56
CA LEU A 20 10.97 -1.90 -3.69
C LEU A 20 9.61 -2.56 -3.94
N ARG A 21 8.60 -1.81 -4.40
CA ARG A 21 7.26 -2.36 -4.71
C ARG A 21 7.01 -2.65 -6.17
N SER A 22 7.84 -2.17 -7.09
CA SER A 22 7.67 -2.49 -8.51
C SER A 22 7.53 -3.99 -8.82
N PRO A 23 8.16 -4.94 -8.09
CA PRO A 23 7.91 -6.36 -8.31
C PRO A 23 6.46 -6.79 -8.05
N THR A 24 5.72 -6.11 -7.16
CA THR A 24 4.33 -6.49 -6.82
C THR A 24 3.34 -6.22 -7.96
N LEU A 25 3.76 -5.45 -8.97
CA LEU A 25 3.00 -5.25 -10.20
C LEU A 25 3.01 -6.49 -11.12
N LEU A 26 3.88 -7.47 -10.83
CA LEU A 26 3.95 -8.71 -11.59
C LEU A 26 2.91 -9.71 -11.06
N PRO A 27 2.12 -10.37 -11.94
CA PRO A 27 1.16 -11.38 -11.52
C PRO A 27 1.74 -12.55 -10.71
N SER A 28 3.04 -12.85 -10.88
CA SER A 28 3.74 -13.89 -10.13
C SER A 28 3.92 -13.57 -8.64
N MET A 29 3.70 -12.32 -8.24
CA MET A 29 3.86 -11.84 -6.86
C MET A 29 2.52 -11.69 -6.13
N TYR A 30 1.40 -11.99 -6.80
CA TYR A 30 0.08 -11.95 -6.16
C TYR A 30 -0.05 -13.04 -5.12
N VAL A 31 -0.68 -12.71 -4.00
CA VAL A 31 -0.81 -13.59 -2.84
C VAL A 31 -2.26 -14.03 -2.64
N SER A 32 -2.45 -15.16 -1.96
CA SER A 32 -3.79 -15.76 -1.77
C SER A 32 -4.78 -14.82 -1.08
N ASP A 33 -4.33 -13.99 -0.14
CA ASP A 33 -5.15 -12.99 0.55
C ASP A 33 -5.79 -11.98 -0.42
N GLU A 34 -5.08 -11.58 -1.48
CA GLU A 34 -5.59 -10.63 -2.47
C GLU A 34 -6.68 -11.24 -3.35
N GLY A 35 -6.57 -12.55 -3.61
CA GLY A 35 -7.62 -13.33 -4.24
C GLY A 35 -8.87 -13.35 -3.38
N TYR A 36 -8.71 -13.58 -2.08
CA TYR A 36 -9.81 -13.56 -1.12
C TYR A 36 -10.51 -12.19 -1.06
N TYR A 37 -9.74 -11.11 -0.93
CA TYR A 37 -10.28 -9.74 -0.98
C TYR A 37 -10.98 -9.45 -2.30
N GLY A 38 -10.40 -9.91 -3.42
CA GLY A 38 -10.98 -9.76 -4.75
C GLY A 38 -12.31 -10.50 -4.91
N THR A 39 -12.44 -11.71 -4.37
CA THR A 39 -13.71 -12.46 -4.41
C THR A 39 -14.81 -11.72 -3.65
N ILE A 40 -14.54 -11.25 -2.43
CA ILE A 40 -15.52 -10.51 -1.64
C ILE A 40 -15.85 -9.16 -2.29
N ALA A 41 -14.86 -8.49 -2.89
CA ALA A 41 -15.10 -7.27 -3.64
C ALA A 41 -16.04 -7.47 -4.83
N ASN A 42 -15.91 -8.59 -5.56
CA ASN A 42 -16.86 -8.90 -6.63
C ASN A 42 -18.26 -9.19 -6.09
N ASP A 43 -18.39 -9.91 -4.97
CA ASP A 43 -19.68 -10.13 -4.30
C ASP A 43 -20.36 -8.81 -3.94
N ILE A 44 -19.61 -7.85 -3.37
CA ILE A 44 -20.11 -6.48 -3.10
C ILE A 44 -20.58 -5.80 -4.39
N LEU A 45 -19.82 -5.88 -5.48
CA LEU A 45 -20.19 -5.27 -6.76
C LEU A 45 -21.40 -5.96 -7.43
N ASP A 46 -21.70 -7.21 -7.05
CA ASP A 46 -22.87 -7.96 -7.47
C ASP A 46 -24.10 -7.70 -6.56
N GLY A 47 -23.98 -6.79 -5.58
CA GLY A 47 -25.05 -6.41 -4.66
C GLY A 47 -25.07 -7.20 -3.34
N GLY A 48 -24.04 -8.00 -3.09
CA GLY A 48 -23.81 -8.70 -1.83
C GLY A 48 -23.47 -7.76 -0.67
N ALA A 49 -23.56 -8.29 0.54
CA ALA A 49 -23.26 -7.58 1.77
C ALA A 49 -22.25 -8.37 2.62
N VAL A 50 -21.18 -7.69 3.05
CA VAL A 50 -20.14 -8.27 3.89
C VAL A 50 -20.76 -8.84 5.18
N TYR A 51 -20.30 -10.02 5.57
CA TYR A 51 -20.78 -10.84 6.68
C TYR A 51 -22.18 -11.45 6.52
N HIS A 52 -22.86 -11.21 5.40
CA HIS A 52 -24.12 -11.87 5.05
C HIS A 52 -23.94 -12.86 3.90
N THR A 53 -23.44 -12.37 2.77
CA THR A 53 -23.18 -13.18 1.55
C THR A 53 -21.74 -13.65 1.47
N ALA A 54 -20.82 -12.89 2.09
CA ALA A 54 -19.41 -13.25 2.22
C ALA A 54 -18.98 -13.12 3.69
N VAL A 55 -18.62 -14.24 4.33
CA VAL A 55 -18.26 -14.28 5.75
C VAL A 55 -16.74 -14.37 5.93
N ASP A 56 -16.18 -13.43 6.68
CA ASP A 56 -14.79 -13.43 7.15
C ASP A 56 -14.73 -12.93 8.60
N THR A 57 -13.58 -13.11 9.24
CA THR A 57 -13.22 -12.59 10.56
C THR A 57 -12.51 -11.22 10.50
N LYS A 58 -11.98 -10.82 9.33
CA LYS A 58 -11.27 -9.55 9.15
C LYS A 58 -12.28 -8.38 9.03
N PRO A 59 -11.92 -7.15 9.45
CA PRO A 59 -12.74 -5.95 9.26
C PRO A 59 -13.01 -5.65 7.78
N PRO A 60 -14.12 -4.96 7.44
CA PRO A 60 -14.59 -4.92 6.06
C PRO A 60 -13.88 -3.91 5.15
N GLY A 61 -13.00 -3.07 5.72
CA GLY A 61 -12.40 -1.93 5.02
C GLY A 61 -11.69 -2.30 3.72
N MET A 62 -10.91 -3.38 3.73
CA MET A 62 -10.17 -3.82 2.55
C MET A 62 -11.07 -4.28 1.42
N TYR A 63 -12.18 -4.97 1.72
CA TYR A 63 -13.12 -5.40 0.68
C TYR A 63 -13.73 -4.21 -0.06
N TYR A 64 -14.06 -3.13 0.66
CA TYR A 64 -14.60 -1.92 0.04
C TYR A 64 -13.55 -1.15 -0.78
N ILE A 65 -12.29 -1.13 -0.34
CA ILE A 65 -11.20 -0.54 -1.14
C ILE A 65 -11.04 -1.33 -2.45
N TYR A 66 -11.00 -2.65 -2.38
CA TYR A 66 -10.93 -3.50 -3.57
C TYR A 66 -12.14 -3.31 -4.47
N ALA A 67 -13.36 -3.28 -3.91
CA ALA A 67 -14.58 -3.06 -4.67
C ALA A 67 -14.55 -1.71 -5.39
N ALA A 68 -14.13 -0.63 -4.72
CA ALA A 68 -13.99 0.69 -5.32
C ALA A 68 -12.94 0.71 -6.45
N VAL A 69 -11.79 0.06 -6.26
CA VAL A 69 -10.78 -0.06 -7.32
C VAL A 69 -11.33 -0.86 -8.50
N PHE A 70 -11.99 -1.99 -8.27
CA PHE A 70 -12.56 -2.83 -9.32
C PHE A 70 -13.71 -2.16 -10.06
N GLN A 71 -14.48 -1.31 -9.39
CA GLN A 71 -15.53 -0.51 -10.00
C GLN A 71 -14.97 0.47 -11.03
N VAL A 72 -13.79 1.05 -10.78
CA VAL A 72 -13.19 2.08 -11.65
C VAL A 72 -12.25 1.46 -12.68
N ALA A 73 -11.42 0.50 -12.28
CA ALA A 73 -10.33 -0.06 -13.10
C ALA A 73 -10.64 -1.44 -13.71
N GLY A 74 -11.85 -1.97 -13.46
CA GLY A 74 -12.28 -3.30 -13.91
C GLY A 74 -12.10 -4.39 -12.87
N ARG A 75 -12.97 -5.42 -12.94
CA ARG A 75 -12.97 -6.54 -12.00
C ARG A 75 -11.65 -7.29 -12.01
N ASN A 76 -11.20 -7.71 -10.83
CA ASN A 76 -9.97 -8.49 -10.63
C ASN A 76 -8.67 -7.79 -11.10
N ASN A 77 -8.70 -6.46 -11.26
CA ASN A 77 -7.52 -5.70 -11.66
C ASN A 77 -6.60 -5.46 -10.45
N LEU A 78 -5.86 -6.51 -10.05
CA LEU A 78 -4.90 -6.45 -8.95
C LEU A 78 -3.73 -5.50 -9.23
N LEU A 79 -3.38 -5.27 -10.50
CA LEU A 79 -2.38 -4.27 -10.86
C LEU A 79 -2.82 -2.88 -10.38
N ALA A 80 -4.09 -2.50 -10.59
CA ALA A 80 -4.62 -1.22 -10.12
C ALA A 80 -4.61 -1.11 -8.59
N VAL A 81 -4.89 -2.22 -7.88
CA VAL A 81 -4.80 -2.29 -6.42
C VAL A 81 -3.35 -2.08 -5.95
N HIS A 82 -2.38 -2.74 -6.58
CA HIS A 82 -0.97 -2.56 -6.25
C HIS A 82 -0.46 -1.16 -6.55
N VAL A 83 -0.90 -0.55 -7.65
CA VAL A 83 -0.59 0.86 -7.94
C VAL A 83 -1.10 1.76 -6.81
N LEU A 84 -2.33 1.55 -6.34
CA LEU A 84 -2.86 2.29 -5.19
C LEU A 84 -2.04 2.02 -3.92
N ALA A 85 -1.65 0.78 -3.65
CA ALA A 85 -0.82 0.42 -2.50
C ALA A 85 0.54 1.15 -2.53
N ILE A 86 1.19 1.26 -3.71
CA ILE A 86 2.43 2.04 -3.88
C ILE A 86 2.22 3.50 -3.47
N PHE A 87 1.11 4.12 -3.90
CA PHE A 87 0.78 5.49 -3.51
C PHE A 87 0.57 5.62 -2.00
N VAL A 88 -0.16 4.69 -1.38
CA VAL A 88 -0.43 4.70 0.07
C VAL A 88 0.85 4.53 0.88
N VAL A 89 1.73 3.59 0.50
CA VAL A 89 3.01 3.37 1.17
C VAL A 89 3.92 4.59 1.01
N ALA A 90 3.99 5.20 -0.18
CA ALA A 90 4.77 6.41 -0.40
C ALA A 90 4.24 7.58 0.43
N ALA A 91 2.91 7.80 0.45
CA ALA A 91 2.28 8.82 1.28
C ALA A 91 2.57 8.61 2.76
N THR A 92 2.47 7.37 3.25
CA THR A 92 2.76 7.01 4.63
C THR A 92 4.22 7.29 4.99
N ALA A 93 5.16 6.91 4.13
CA ALA A 93 6.59 7.20 4.32
C ALA A 93 6.87 8.70 4.45
N LEU A 94 6.22 9.52 3.61
CA LEU A 94 6.33 10.98 3.68
C LEU A 94 5.71 11.55 4.96
N VAL A 95 4.58 11.00 5.42
CA VAL A 95 3.96 11.40 6.69
C VAL A 95 4.88 11.06 7.87
N VAL A 96 5.44 9.85 7.91
CA VAL A 96 6.40 9.42 8.94
C VAL A 96 7.62 10.35 8.96
N TRP A 97 8.16 10.70 7.79
CA TRP A 97 9.23 11.68 7.68
C TRP A 97 8.86 13.02 8.31
N ARG A 98 7.67 13.55 8.00
CA ARG A 98 7.19 14.83 8.56
C ARG A 98 6.96 14.76 10.07
N ILE A 99 6.49 13.63 10.59
CA ILE A 99 6.33 13.42 12.03
C ILE A 99 7.71 13.43 12.71
N GLY A 100 8.66 12.63 12.23
CA GLY A 100 10.00 12.58 12.82
C GLY A 100 10.74 13.91 12.73
N ALA A 101 10.53 14.68 11.64
CA ALA A 101 11.08 16.02 11.50
C ALA A 101 10.52 17.01 12.53
N ARG A 102 9.24 16.89 12.91
CA ARG A 102 8.58 17.73 13.92
C ARG A 102 8.93 17.34 15.35
N VAL A 103 9.11 16.05 15.62
CA VAL A 103 9.38 15.53 16.96
C VAL A 103 10.83 15.75 17.37
N ALA A 104 11.77 15.66 16.43
CA ALA A 104 13.20 15.78 16.72
C ALA A 104 13.89 16.80 15.81
N ASN A 105 14.26 16.39 14.60
CA ASN A 105 14.88 17.24 13.60
C ASN A 105 14.74 16.61 12.21
N GLU A 106 15.06 17.38 11.16
CA GLU A 106 14.84 16.95 9.78
C GLU A 106 15.63 15.71 9.37
N TRP A 107 16.82 15.48 9.94
CA TRP A 107 17.60 14.27 9.67
C TRP A 107 16.98 13.04 10.32
N ALA A 108 16.54 13.17 11.58
CA ALA A 108 15.80 12.10 12.26
C ALA A 108 14.51 11.75 11.51
N GLY A 109 13.79 12.77 11.02
CA GLY A 109 12.66 12.56 10.13
C GLY A 109 13.06 11.82 8.85
N ALA A 110 14.11 12.27 8.16
CA ALA A 110 14.51 11.66 6.89
C ALA A 110 14.81 10.17 7.07
N TRP A 111 15.56 9.82 8.11
CA TRP A 111 15.83 8.43 8.46
C TRP A 111 14.58 7.66 8.89
N ALA A 112 13.61 8.29 9.54
CA ALA A 112 12.34 7.64 9.88
C ALA A 112 11.54 7.28 8.62
N GLY A 113 11.41 8.19 7.65
CA GLY A 113 10.70 7.93 6.39
C GLY A 113 11.41 6.90 5.52
N ILE A 114 12.73 6.99 5.40
CA ILE A 114 13.55 5.99 4.70
C ILE A 114 13.46 4.63 5.39
N GLY A 115 13.57 4.60 6.72
CA GLY A 115 13.45 3.39 7.52
C GLY A 115 12.11 2.71 7.32
N TYR A 116 11.00 3.44 7.40
CA TYR A 116 9.68 2.91 7.08
C TYR A 116 9.63 2.33 5.66
N ALA A 117 10.11 3.07 4.66
CA ALA A 117 10.14 2.62 3.27
C ALA A 117 10.96 1.35 3.06
N VAL A 118 12.01 1.08 3.86
CA VAL A 118 12.75 -0.19 3.80
C VAL A 118 12.03 -1.29 4.58
N PHE A 119 11.69 -1.03 5.84
CA PHE A 119 11.22 -2.07 6.77
C PHE A 119 9.83 -2.61 6.42
N VAL A 120 8.98 -1.83 5.76
CA VAL A 120 7.69 -2.33 5.25
C VAL A 120 7.87 -3.39 4.13
N HIS A 121 9.10 -3.60 3.64
CA HIS A 121 9.45 -4.63 2.64
C HIS A 121 10.43 -5.69 3.17
N ALA A 122 10.89 -5.59 4.43
CA ALA A 122 12.06 -6.33 4.91
C ALA A 122 11.78 -7.76 5.41
N TYR A 123 10.66 -8.36 5.01
CA TYR A 123 10.29 -9.75 5.37
C TYR A 123 9.84 -10.54 4.14
N ARG A 124 9.22 -11.70 4.34
CA ARG A 124 8.84 -12.60 3.25
C ARG A 124 7.84 -11.91 2.30
N PRO A 125 7.99 -12.08 0.98
CA PRO A 125 7.08 -11.52 -0.01
C PRO A 125 5.60 -11.74 0.31
N ASN A 126 5.24 -12.97 0.73
CA ASN A 126 3.86 -13.34 1.03
C ASN A 126 3.25 -12.54 2.20
N ASP A 127 4.08 -12.00 3.08
CA ASP A 127 3.66 -11.33 4.30
C ASP A 127 3.75 -9.79 4.19
N THR A 128 4.66 -9.26 3.36
CA THR A 128 4.91 -7.81 3.25
C THR A 128 4.50 -7.19 1.94
N LEU A 129 4.33 -7.99 0.88
CA LEU A 129 4.11 -7.46 -0.47
C LEU A 129 2.65 -7.38 -0.90
N GLY A 130 1.76 -8.16 -0.29
CA GLY A 130 0.32 -8.12 -0.54
C GLY A 130 -0.29 -6.75 -0.25
N ALA A 131 -1.25 -6.33 -1.07
CA ALA A 131 -2.03 -5.12 -0.87
C ALA A 131 -3.18 -5.38 0.14
N ASN A 132 -2.79 -5.54 1.40
CA ASN A 132 -3.67 -6.00 2.49
C ASN A 132 -4.01 -4.90 3.50
#